data_AF-A0A5B8RC47-F1
#
_entry.id   AF-A0A5B8RC47-F1
#
_cell.length_a   1.000
_cell.length_b   1.000
_cell.length_c   1.000
_cell.angle_alpha   90.00
_cell.angle_beta   90.00
_cell.angle_gamma   90.00
#
_symmetry.space_group_name_H-M   'P 1'
#
loop_
_entity.id
_entity.type
_entity.pdbx_description
1 polymer ?
#
loop_
_entity_poly.entity_id
_entity_poly.type
_entity_poly.pdbx_seq_one_letter_code
_entity_poly.pdbx_strand_id
1 'polypeptide(L)'
;MRSGWAIGVLILAVAASAVAVVYSTHESRKAFVALQELQRERDTLNVEWGRLRIEQGTVATHGRIERIARERLGMRMPERDDIVIIRATRVAGEATH
;
A
#
# COMPACT_ATOMS: atom_id res chain seq x y z
N MET A 1 18.96 -48.05 46.02
CA MET A 1 18.60 -46.64 46.37
C MET A 1 19.06 -45.60 45.34
N ARG A 2 20.14 -45.81 44.57
CA ARG A 2 20.68 -44.84 43.60
C ARG A 2 19.89 -44.66 42.29
N SER A 3 18.83 -45.42 42.06
CA SER A 3 17.99 -45.31 40.85
C SER A 3 16.69 -44.52 41.07
N GLY A 4 16.17 -44.48 42.30
CA GLY A 4 14.91 -43.80 42.61
C GLY A 4 14.99 -42.27 42.45
N TRP A 5 16.10 -41.66 42.87
CA TRP A 5 16.30 -40.22 42.73
C TRP A 5 16.43 -39.78 41.26
N ALA A 6 17.05 -40.60 40.40
CA ALA A 6 17.20 -40.31 38.98
C ALA A 6 15.82 -40.23 38.27
N ILE A 7 14.91 -41.14 38.62
CA ILE A 7 13.52 -41.11 38.11
C ILE A 7 12.81 -39.84 38.58
N GLY A 8 12.96 -39.46 39.86
CA GLY A 8 12.39 -38.22 40.38
C GLY A 8 12.87 -36.96 39.64
N VAL A 9 14.18 -36.89 39.35
CA VAL A 9 14.77 -35.79 38.57
C VAL A 9 14.21 -35.75 37.15
N LEU A 10 14.08 -36.91 36.48
CA LEU A 10 13.52 -36.97 35.13
C LEU A 10 12.05 -36.52 35.10
N ILE A 11 11.24 -36.94 36.07
CA ILE A 11 9.85 -36.49 36.19
C ILE A 11 9.77 -34.98 36.35
N LEU A 12 10.60 -34.42 37.24
CA LEU A 12 10.69 -32.97 37.45
C LEU A 12 11.13 -32.23 36.17
N ALA A 13 12.13 -32.76 35.46
CA ALA A 13 12.61 -32.17 34.21
C ALA A 13 11.52 -32.16 33.12
N VAL A 14 10.76 -33.25 32.98
CA VAL A 14 9.66 -33.35 32.02
C VAL A 14 8.52 -32.40 32.40
N ALA A 15 8.15 -32.34 33.69
CA ALA A 15 7.12 -31.42 34.16
C ALA A 15 7.52 -29.95 33.94
N ALA A 16 8.77 -29.59 34.25
CA ALA A 16 9.29 -28.26 34.01
C ALA A 16 9.31 -27.91 32.51
N SER A 17 9.71 -28.85 31.65
CA SER A 17 9.68 -28.69 30.20
C SER A 17 8.26 -28.45 29.68
N ALA A 18 7.28 -29.23 30.15
CA ALA A 18 5.88 -29.06 29.76
C ALA A 18 5.36 -27.65 30.10
N VAL A 19 5.63 -27.17 31.31
CA VAL A 19 5.25 -25.80 31.73
C VAL A 19 5.99 -24.74 30.87
N ALA A 20 7.28 -24.94 30.62
CA ALA A 20 8.08 -24.01 29.83
C ALA A 20 7.57 -23.89 28.39
N VAL A 21 7.18 -25.00 27.75
CA VAL A 21 6.61 -25.01 26.39
C VAL A 21 5.28 -24.27 26.34
N VAL A 22 4.39 -24.50 27.31
CA VAL A 22 3.10 -23.80 27.38
C VAL A 22 3.31 -22.30 27.58
N TYR A 23 4.21 -21.92 28.48
CA TYR A 23 4.55 -20.53 28.73
C TYR A 23 5.14 -19.84 27.49
N SER A 24 6.11 -20.48 26.84
CA SER A 24 6.71 -19.96 25.60
C SER A 24 5.67 -19.77 24.49
N THR A 25 4.76 -20.73 24.34
CA THR A 25 3.67 -20.64 23.35
C THR A 25 2.71 -19.49 23.66
N HIS A 26 2.38 -19.30 24.95
CA HIS A 26 1.50 -18.22 25.38
C HIS A 26 2.11 -16.84 25.13
N GLU A 27 3.38 -16.64 25.48
CA GLU A 27 4.09 -15.39 25.21
C GLU A 27 4.27 -15.14 23.71
N SER A 28 4.57 -16.20 22.94
CA SER A 28 4.65 -16.11 21.47
C SER A 28 3.31 -15.66 20.87
N ARG A 29 2.19 -16.21 21.36
CA ARG A 29 0.85 -15.80 20.92
C ARG A 29 0.55 -14.35 21.26
N LYS A 30 0.90 -13.87 22.46
CA LYS A 30 0.73 -12.45 22.83
C LYS A 30 1.54 -11.52 21.95
N ALA A 31 2.83 -11.80 21.79
CA ALA A 31 3.73 -11.00 20.97
C ALA A 31 3.25 -10.96 19.50
N PHE A 32 2.78 -12.10 18.98
CA PHE A 32 2.22 -12.17 17.63
C PHE A 32 0.95 -11.31 17.49
N VAL A 33 0.03 -11.35 18.45
CA VAL A 33 -1.18 -10.51 18.41
C VAL A 33 -0.81 -9.02 18.42
N ALA A 34 0.08 -8.60 19.31
CA ALA A 34 0.53 -7.20 19.37
C ALA A 34 1.18 -6.74 18.06
N LEU A 35 2.01 -7.60 17.44
CA LEU A 35 2.60 -7.33 16.13
C LEU A 35 1.52 -7.17 15.05
N GLN A 36 0.52 -8.05 15.03
CA GLN A 36 -0.57 -7.98 14.06
C GLN A 36 -1.42 -6.70 14.21
N GLU A 37 -1.63 -6.22 15.43
CA GLU A 37 -2.33 -4.96 15.68
C GLU A 37 -1.55 -3.77 15.11
N LEU A 38 -0.26 -3.67 15.42
CA LEU A 38 0.60 -2.60 14.88
C LEU A 38 0.70 -2.65 13.35
N GLN A 39 0.77 -3.84 12.77
CA GLN A 39 0.79 -4.01 11.32
C GLN A 39 -0.51 -3.50 10.68
N ARG A 40 -1.66 -3.81 11.27
CA ARG A 40 -2.97 -3.34 10.79
C ARG A 40 -3.10 -1.81 10.87
N GLU A 41 -2.62 -1.21 11.95
CA GLU A 41 -2.58 0.25 12.10
C GLU A 41 -1.73 0.87 11.00
N ARG A 42 -0.51 0.36 10.80
CA ARG A 42 0.38 0.81 9.72
C ARG A 42 -0.28 0.69 8.35
N ASP A 43 -0.93 -0.44 8.07
CA ASP A 43 -1.56 -0.68 6.77
C ASP A 43 -2.75 0.27 6.56
N THR A 44 -3.52 0.56 7.61
CA THR A 44 -4.61 1.56 7.59
C THR A 44 -4.08 2.95 7.27
N LEU A 45 -3.01 3.37 7.96
CA LEU A 45 -2.34 4.64 7.69
C LEU A 45 -1.82 4.68 6.24
N ASN A 46 -1.18 3.63 5.75
CA ASN A 46 -0.68 3.59 4.36
C ASN A 46 -1.80 3.78 3.33
N VAL A 47 -2.97 3.19 3.56
CA VAL A 47 -4.14 3.40 2.69
C VAL A 47 -4.59 4.85 2.72
N GLU A 48 -4.69 5.44 3.91
CA GLU A 48 -5.07 6.85 4.08
C GLU A 48 -4.07 7.79 3.40
N TRP A 49 -2.77 7.58 3.63
CA TRP A 49 -1.68 8.31 2.95
C TRP A 49 -1.75 8.17 1.43
N GLY A 50 -2.02 6.96 0.93
CA GLY A 50 -2.20 6.72 -0.50
C GLY A 50 -3.38 7.52 -1.08
N ARG A 51 -4.52 7.53 -0.37
CA ARG A 51 -5.69 8.32 -0.74
C ARG A 51 -5.39 9.82 -0.74
N LEU A 52 -4.78 10.36 0.33
CA LEU A 52 -4.40 11.77 0.43
C LEU A 52 -3.46 12.18 -0.71
N ARG A 53 -2.53 11.30 -1.11
CA ARG A 53 -1.62 11.58 -2.23
C ARG A 53 -2.34 11.67 -3.57
N ILE A 54 -3.39 10.89 -3.79
CA ILE A 54 -4.23 10.98 -4.99
C ILE A 54 -5.05 12.28 -4.95
N GLU A 55 -5.64 12.61 -3.81
CA GLU A 55 -6.37 13.87 -3.61
C GLU A 55 -5.47 15.10 -3.91
N GLN A 56 -4.21 15.07 -3.49
CA GLN A 56 -3.23 16.13 -3.80
C GLN A 56 -2.70 16.08 -5.25
N GLY A 57 -2.50 14.89 -5.81
CA GLY A 57 -1.90 14.70 -7.14
C GLY A 57 -2.74 15.26 -8.29
N THR A 58 -4.06 15.18 -8.17
CA THR A 58 -4.98 15.75 -9.16
C THR A 58 -4.96 17.28 -9.16
N VAL A 59 -4.83 17.90 -7.98
CA VAL A 59 -4.79 19.37 -7.83
C VAL A 59 -3.42 19.95 -8.22
N ALA A 60 -2.33 19.26 -7.89
CA ALA A 60 -0.96 19.74 -8.15
C ALA A 60 -0.57 19.75 -9.63
N THR A 61 -1.13 18.84 -10.44
CA THR A 61 -0.77 18.73 -11.87
C THR A 61 -1.65 19.64 -12.74
N HIS A 62 -2.97 19.65 -12.56
CA HIS A 62 -3.86 20.49 -13.36
C HIS A 62 -3.67 21.98 -13.08
N GLY A 63 -3.68 22.40 -11.80
CA GLY A 63 -3.57 23.82 -11.46
C GLY A 63 -2.23 24.45 -11.89
N ARG A 64 -1.15 23.67 -11.89
CA ARG A 64 0.16 24.13 -12.37
C ARG A 64 0.22 24.24 -13.89
N ILE A 65 -0.33 23.27 -14.62
CA ILE A 65 -0.40 23.31 -16.09
C ILE A 65 -1.26 24.48 -16.55
N GLU A 66 -2.44 24.65 -15.95
CA GLU A 66 -3.38 25.71 -16.32
C GLU A 66 -2.80 27.11 -16.07
N ARG A 67 -2.09 27.28 -14.96
CA ARG A 67 -1.39 28.52 -14.63
C ARG A 67 -0.24 28.80 -15.62
N ILE A 68 0.59 27.81 -15.93
CA ILE A 68 1.67 27.97 -16.91
C ILE A 68 1.09 28.28 -18.30
N ALA A 69 0.00 27.62 -18.69
CA ALA A 69 -0.68 27.86 -19.95
C ALA A 69 -1.19 29.31 -20.06
N ARG A 70 -1.85 29.83 -19.02
CA ARG A 70 -2.33 31.22 -19.00
C ARG A 70 -1.21 32.24 -18.89
N GLU A 71 -0.31 32.08 -17.91
CA GLU A 71 0.67 33.10 -17.55
C GLU A 71 1.91 33.12 -18.45
N ARG A 72 2.41 31.95 -18.88
CA ARG A 72 3.62 31.87 -19.71
C ARG A 72 3.34 31.68 -21.19
N LEU A 73 2.27 30.98 -21.54
CA LEU A 73 1.91 30.71 -22.93
C LEU A 73 0.79 31.62 -23.44
N GLY A 74 0.20 32.48 -22.58
CA GLY A 74 -0.87 33.40 -22.96
C GLY A 74 -2.14 32.70 -23.45
N MET A 75 -2.32 31.42 -23.10
CA MET A 75 -3.46 30.64 -23.58
C MET A 75 -4.76 31.17 -22.97
N ARG A 76 -5.70 31.54 -23.85
CA ARG A 76 -7.07 31.92 -23.52
C ARG A 76 -8.03 30.81 -23.96
N MET A 77 -9.20 30.75 -23.33
CA MET A 77 -10.28 29.89 -23.79
C MET A 77 -10.66 30.34 -25.21
N PRO A 78 -10.64 29.45 -26.22
CA PRO A 78 -11.04 29.81 -27.58
C PRO A 78 -12.52 30.19 -27.60
N GLU A 79 -12.86 31.25 -28.34
CA GLU A 79 -14.26 31.62 -28.55
C GLU A 79 -14.91 30.70 -29.59
N ARG A 80 -16.25 30.72 -29.71
CA ARG A 80 -16.95 29.82 -30.65
C ARG A 80 -16.45 29.94 -32.09
N ASP A 81 -16.00 31.13 -32.45
CA ASP A 81 -15.51 31.45 -33.80
C ASP A 81 -14.07 30.95 -34.04
N ASP A 82 -13.33 30.59 -32.99
CA ASP A 82 -11.96 30.07 -33.06
C ASP A 82 -11.93 28.53 -33.27
N ILE A 83 -13.09 27.85 -33.32
CA ILE A 83 -13.18 26.38 -33.38
C ILE A 83 -13.47 25.91 -34.81
N VAL A 84 -12.49 25.30 -35.46
CA VAL A 84 -12.62 24.67 -36.78
C VAL A 84 -12.72 23.16 -36.65
N ILE A 85 -13.84 22.56 -37.08
CA ILE A 85 -14.03 21.11 -37.09
C ILE A 85 -13.52 20.53 -38.41
N ILE A 86 -12.42 19.78 -38.35
CA ILE A 86 -11.90 19.06 -39.52
C ILE A 86 -12.53 17.66 -39.56
N ARG A 87 -13.28 17.36 -40.62
CA ARG A 87 -13.73 15.99 -40.91
C ARG A 87 -12.55 15.20 -41.45
N ALA A 88 -12.17 14.11 -40.77
CA ALA A 88 -11.16 13.20 -41.27
C ALA A 88 -11.66 12.53 -42.56
N THR A 89 -11.28 13.09 -43.71
CA THR A 89 -11.45 12.43 -44.99
C THR A 89 -10.47 11.26 -45.03
N ARG A 90 -11.00 10.04 -45.05
CA ARG A 90 -10.23 8.82 -45.29
C ARG A 90 -9.45 8.99 -46.59
N VAL A 91 -8.12 8.96 -46.51
CA VAL A 91 -7.26 8.96 -47.70
C VAL A 91 -7.46 7.60 -48.39
N ALA A 92 -8.38 7.55 -49.36
CA ALA A 92 -8.50 6.44 -50.29
C ALA A 92 -7.57 6.73 -51.46
N GLY A 93 -6.37 6.14 -51.42
CA GLY A 93 -5.37 6.40 -52.45
C GLY A 93 -4.08 5.63 -52.25
N GLU A 94 -4.17 4.35 -51.88
CA GLU A 94 -3.04 3.42 -51.99
C GLU A 94 -3.50 2.20 -52.79
N ALA A 95 -3.65 2.42 -54.09
CA ALA A 95 -3.69 1.38 -55.09
C ALA A 95 -2.89 1.86 -56.30
N THR A 96 -2.01 0.98 -56.78
CA THR A 96 -1.29 1.02 -58.07
C THR A 96 -0.20 2.07 -58.25
N HIS A 97 1.04 1.65 -58.04
CA HIS A 97 1.98 1.47 -59.16
C HIS A 97 2.96 0.33 -58.88
#